data_AF-A0A1F8TT49-F1
#
_entry.id   AF-A0A1F8TT49-F1
#
_cell.length_a   1.000
_cell.length_b   1.000
_cell.length_c   1.000
_cell.angle_alpha   90.00
_cell.angle_beta   90.00
_cell.angle_gamma   90.00
#
_symmetry.space_group_name_H-M   'P 1'
#
loop_
_entity.id
_entity.type
_entity.pdbx_description
1 polymer ?
#
loop_
_entity_poly.entity_id
_entity_poly.type
_entity_poly.pdbx_seq_one_letter_code
_entity_poly.pdbx_strand_id
1 'polypeptide(L)'
;MVCDVARPRDVSAMVAAARDDIFVIDGGMVDVPGPVDFHFNFGFPPGKAYACMAETMALALEGRFEDYTLGKHLTRARVDEISAIARKHGFRLSGFRSFEKEVTQEQIEAVRRNARRRRK
;
A
#
# COMPACT_ATOMS: atom_id res chain seq x y z
N MET A 1 -3.93 1.30 -14.93
CA MET A 1 -3.60 1.33 -13.50
C MET A 1 -2.09 1.28 -13.40
N VAL A 2 -1.51 2.10 -12.53
CA VAL A 2 -0.08 2.12 -12.21
C VAL A 2 0.04 1.93 -10.71
N CYS A 3 0.86 0.99 -10.27
CA CYS A 3 1.17 0.79 -8.86
C CYS A 3 2.57 1.35 -8.60
N ASP A 4 2.65 2.51 -7.95
CA ASP A 4 3.91 3.12 -7.54
C ASP A 4 4.19 2.74 -6.09
N VAL A 5 4.97 1.66 -5.93
CA VAL A 5 5.32 1.10 -4.62
C VAL A 5 6.60 1.70 -4.05
N ALA A 6 7.27 2.61 -4.77
CA ALA A 6 8.55 3.17 -4.41
C ALA A 6 8.43 4.39 -3.47
N ARG A 7 9.46 4.60 -2.66
CA ARG A 7 9.67 5.84 -1.88
C ARG A 7 11.14 6.28 -2.00
N PRO A 8 11.45 7.47 -2.56
CA PRO A 8 10.53 8.43 -3.21
C PRO A 8 9.77 7.83 -4.41
N ARG A 9 8.67 8.46 -4.81
CA ARG A 9 7.78 7.99 -5.90
C ARG A 9 8.51 7.95 -7.24
N ASP A 10 8.25 6.92 -8.04
CA ASP A 10 8.74 6.81 -9.42
C ASP A 10 7.85 7.58 -10.41
N VAL A 11 6.58 7.80 -10.06
CA VAL A 11 5.60 8.47 -10.92
C VAL A 11 5.37 9.91 -10.48
N SER A 12 5.63 10.84 -11.39
CA SER A 12 5.34 12.27 -11.17
C SER A 12 3.84 12.55 -11.05
N ALA A 13 3.48 13.46 -10.14
CA ALA A 13 2.10 13.96 -9.99
C ALA A 13 1.55 14.57 -11.29
N MET A 14 2.42 15.08 -12.17
CA MET A 14 2.02 15.62 -13.48
C MET A 14 1.37 14.57 -14.37
N VAL A 15 1.79 13.30 -14.25
CA VAL A 15 1.24 12.20 -15.05
C VAL A 15 -0.23 11.98 -14.71
N ALA A 16 -0.59 11.97 -13.42
CA ALA A 16 -1.97 11.85 -12.97
C ALA A 16 -2.81 13.10 -13.25
N ALA A 17 -2.21 14.29 -13.31
CA ALA A 17 -2.90 15.52 -13.69
C ALA A 17 -3.20 15.61 -15.20
N ALA A 18 -2.30 15.09 -16.05
CA ALA A 18 -2.42 15.17 -17.50
C ALA A 18 -3.32 14.08 -18.12
N ARG A 19 -3.59 13.00 -17.39
CA ARG A 19 -4.26 11.80 -17.90
C ARG A 19 -5.45 11.45 -17.01
N ASP A 20 -6.65 11.60 -17.56
CA ASP A 20 -7.92 11.26 -16.91
C ASP A 20 -8.32 9.77 -17.05
N ASP A 21 -7.49 8.99 -17.74
CA ASP A 21 -7.66 7.57 -18.05
C ASP A 21 -6.62 6.66 -17.36
N ILE A 22 -5.78 7.22 -16.50
CA ILE A 22 -4.88 6.46 -15.64
C ILE A 22 -5.20 6.69 -14.19
N PHE A 23 -4.79 5.71 -13.39
CA PHE A 23 -5.00 5.70 -11.97
C PHE A 23 -3.74 5.17 -11.33
N VAL A 24 -3.09 6.01 -10.51
CA VAL A 24 -1.84 5.71 -9.80
C VAL A 24 -2.19 5.37 -8.36
N ILE A 25 -1.78 4.21 -7.87
CA ILE A 25 -1.87 3.88 -6.44
C ILE A 25 -0.48 3.92 -5.82
N ASP A 26 -0.40 4.49 -4.62
CA ASP A 26 0.78 4.43 -3.77
C ASP A 26 0.96 3.00 -3.20
N GLY A 27 2.16 2.70 -2.70
CA GLY A 27 2.45 1.44 -2.00
C GLY A 27 1.52 1.13 -0.82
N GLY A 28 1.48 -0.14 -0.42
CA GLY A 28 0.52 -0.66 0.55
C GLY A 28 0.52 0.07 1.89
N MET A 29 -0.65 0.58 2.27
CA MET A 29 -0.94 1.15 3.59
C MET A 29 -1.67 0.12 4.45
N VAL A 30 -1.28 0.03 5.71
CA VAL A 30 -1.78 -0.99 6.65
C VAL A 30 -2.30 -0.31 7.91
N ASP A 31 -3.49 -0.72 8.35
CA ASP A 31 -4.03 -0.45 9.68
C ASP A 31 -3.27 -1.28 10.71
N VAL A 32 -2.64 -0.61 11.67
CA VAL A 32 -1.90 -1.23 12.76
C VAL A 32 -2.86 -1.49 13.93
N PRO A 33 -2.86 -2.70 14.53
CA PRO A 33 -3.77 -3.04 15.61
C PRO A 33 -3.47 -2.22 16.88
N GLY A 34 -4.54 -1.75 17.54
CA GLY A 34 -4.46 -0.99 18.79
C GLY A 34 -4.30 0.53 18.60
N PRO A 35 -4.34 1.31 19.71
CA PRO A 35 -4.21 2.77 19.67
C PRO A 35 -2.73 3.19 19.59
N VAL A 36 -2.10 2.93 18.45
CA VAL A 36 -0.67 3.22 18.24
C VAL A 36 -0.47 4.70 17.89
N ASP A 37 0.42 5.36 18.63
CA ASP A 37 1.03 6.64 18.26
C ASP A 37 2.50 6.42 17.92
N PHE A 38 2.86 6.64 16.66
CA PHE A 38 4.23 6.49 16.17
C PHE A 38 5.12 7.69 16.52
N HIS A 39 4.53 8.80 16.98
CA HIS A 39 5.21 10.09 17.15
C HIS A 39 5.98 10.55 15.90
N PHE A 40 5.55 10.09 14.72
CA PHE A 40 6.14 10.40 13.43
C PHE A 40 5.08 10.40 12.33
N ASN A 41 5.17 11.35 11.40
CA ASN A 41 4.23 11.46 10.28
C ASN A 41 4.84 10.85 9.00
N PHE A 42 4.35 9.67 8.63
CA PHE A 42 4.75 8.97 7.40
C PHE A 42 4.04 9.45 6.12
N GLY A 43 3.12 10.42 6.24
CA GLY A 43 2.17 10.81 5.19
C GLY A 43 0.84 10.04 5.25
N PHE A 44 0.55 9.34 6.35
CA PHE A 44 -0.68 8.61 6.57
C PHE A 44 -1.49 9.15 7.76
N PRO A 45 -2.82 8.96 7.77
CA PRO A 45 -3.62 9.15 8.98
C PRO A 45 -3.09 8.35 10.19
N PRO A 46 -3.39 8.78 11.43
CA PRO A 46 -2.98 8.05 12.64
C PRO A 46 -3.37 6.56 12.63
N GLY A 47 -2.54 5.73 13.28
CA GLY A 47 -2.74 4.27 13.36
C GLY A 47 -2.41 3.50 12.08
N LYS A 48 -1.75 4.13 11.10
CA LYS A 48 -1.41 3.51 9.82
C LYS A 48 0.08 3.53 9.53
N ALA A 49 0.53 2.49 8.85
CA ALA A 49 1.93 2.28 8.51
C ALA A 49 2.09 1.77 7.06
N TYR A 50 3.31 1.85 6.54
CA TYR A 50 3.69 1.15 5.31
C TYR A 50 3.67 -0.36 5.53
N ALA A 51 3.33 -1.11 4.49
CA ALA A 51 3.31 -2.57 4.52
C ALA A 51 4.66 -3.19 4.94
N CYS A 52 5.80 -2.59 4.55
CA CYS A 52 7.11 -3.05 4.98
C CYS A 52 7.32 -2.91 6.50
N MET A 53 6.83 -1.83 7.12
CA MET A 53 6.89 -1.66 8.57
C MET A 53 5.95 -2.64 9.27
N ALA A 54 4.77 -2.88 8.70
CA ALA A 54 3.83 -3.86 9.22
C ALA A 54 4.39 -5.30 9.20
N GLU A 55 5.15 -5.68 8.16
CA GLU A 55 5.86 -6.97 8.11
C GLU A 55 6.83 -7.12 9.29
N THR A 56 7.67 -6.12 9.54
CA THR A 56 8.59 -6.13 10.69
C THR A 56 7.84 -6.27 12.02
N MET A 57 6.76 -5.50 12.22
CA MET A 57 5.96 -5.58 13.45
C MET A 57 5.31 -6.97 13.61
N ALA A 58 4.74 -7.52 12.54
CA ALA A 58 4.06 -8.80 12.55
C ALA A 58 5.02 -9.97 12.84
N LEU A 59 6.24 -9.93 12.28
CA LEU A 59 7.30 -10.89 12.58
C LEU A 59 7.79 -10.79 14.03
N ALA A 60 7.97 -9.57 14.54
CA ALA A 60 8.35 -9.35 15.94
C ALA A 60 7.31 -9.90 16.92
N LEU A 61 6.01 -9.78 16.60
CA LEU A 61 4.93 -10.38 17.40
C LEU A 61 4.90 -11.91 17.36
N GLU A 62 5.45 -12.54 16.31
CA GLU A 62 5.70 -13.99 16.27
C GLU A 62 7.03 -14.39 16.93
N GLY A 63 7.83 -13.44 17.42
CA GLY A 63 9.17 -13.70 17.94
C GLY A 63 10.17 -14.15 16.85
N ARG A 64 9.90 -13.83 15.58
CA ARG A 64 10.76 -14.17 14.44
C ARG A 64 11.69 -13.01 14.13
N PHE A 65 12.98 -13.20 14.41
CA PHE A 65 14.03 -12.19 14.19
C PHE A 65 14.97 -12.67 13.09
N GLU A 66 14.49 -12.62 11.86
CA GLU A 66 15.19 -13.10 10.69
C GLU A 66 15.05 -12.14 9.52
N ASP A 67 15.95 -12.28 8.56
CA ASP A 67 15.92 -11.57 7.29
C ASP A 67 14.83 -12.15 6.36
N TYR A 68 13.56 -11.90 6.72
CA TYR A 68 12.42 -12.58 6.10
C TYR A 68 12.23 -12.22 4.62
N THR A 69 12.25 -10.93 4.28
CA THR A 69 12.21 -10.44 2.90
C THR A 69 13.45 -9.61 2.62
N LEU A 70 14.36 -10.14 1.80
CA LEU A 70 15.53 -9.42 1.31
C LEU A 70 15.69 -9.54 -0.21
N GLY A 71 16.01 -8.41 -0.84
CA GLY A 71 16.26 -8.36 -2.28
C GLY A 71 15.01 -8.63 -3.12
N LYS A 72 15.21 -9.12 -4.35
CA LYS A 72 14.13 -9.31 -5.34
C LYS A 72 13.53 -10.72 -5.34
N HIS A 73 14.08 -11.63 -4.55
CA HIS A 73 13.65 -13.02 -4.52
C HIS A 73 12.52 -13.22 -3.52
N LEU A 74 11.29 -13.22 -4.01
CA LEU A 74 10.08 -13.42 -3.21
C LEU A 74 9.33 -14.64 -3.73
N THR A 75 8.89 -15.52 -2.81
CA THR A 75 8.04 -16.65 -3.18
C THR A 75 6.60 -16.35 -2.79
N ARG A 76 5.65 -16.89 -3.57
CA ARG A 76 4.22 -16.80 -3.25
C ARG A 76 3.89 -17.37 -1.86
N ALA A 77 4.58 -18.45 -1.47
CA ALA A 77 4.41 -19.07 -0.16
C ALA A 77 4.76 -18.11 0.99
N ARG A 78 5.87 -17.36 0.89
CA ARG A 78 6.23 -16.33 1.89
C ARG A 78 5.19 -15.21 1.94
N VAL A 79 4.69 -14.76 0.78
CA VAL A 79 3.63 -13.73 0.73
C VAL A 79 2.36 -14.21 1.44
N ASP A 80 1.94 -15.44 1.19
CA ASP A 80 0.77 -16.03 1.82
C ASP A 80 0.97 -16.21 3.34
N GLU A 81 2.17 -16.63 3.76
CA GLU A 81 2.56 -16.79 5.17
C GLU A 81 2.53 -15.45 5.92
N ILE A 82 3.25 -14.43 5.44
CA ILE A 82 3.27 -13.13 6.12
C ILE A 82 1.89 -12.47 6.14
N SER A 83 1.08 -12.69 5.10
CA SER A 83 -0.31 -12.23 5.07
C SER A 83 -1.16 -12.91 6.15
N ALA A 84 -0.92 -14.20 6.43
CA ALA A 84 -1.60 -14.92 7.50
C ALA A 84 -1.14 -14.43 8.89
N ILE A 85 0.17 -14.22 9.08
CA ILE A 85 0.73 -13.68 10.33
C ILE A 85 0.17 -12.28 10.61
N ALA A 86 0.19 -11.39 9.62
CA ALA A 86 -0.36 -10.05 9.74
C ALA A 86 -1.85 -10.08 10.14
N ARG A 87 -2.68 -10.92 9.48
CA ARG A 87 -4.09 -11.09 9.85
C ARG A 87 -4.28 -11.64 11.26
N LYS A 88 -3.47 -12.62 11.67
CA LYS A 88 -3.50 -13.22 13.02
C LYS A 88 -3.33 -12.16 14.11
N HIS A 89 -2.44 -11.19 13.88
CA HIS A 89 -2.18 -10.09 14.82
C HIS A 89 -3.11 -8.89 14.65
N GLY A 90 -4.06 -8.94 13.71
CA GLY A 90 -5.07 -7.90 13.53
C GLY A 90 -4.67 -6.75 12.62
N PHE A 91 -3.53 -6.85 11.90
CA PHE A 91 -3.20 -5.92 10.83
C PHE A 91 -4.18 -6.09 9.67
N ARG A 92 -4.55 -4.97 9.04
CA ARG A 92 -5.50 -4.98 7.90
C ARG A 92 -4.97 -4.08 6.79
N LEU A 93 -5.14 -4.51 5.54
CA LEU A 93 -4.90 -3.63 4.41
C LEU A 93 -5.90 -2.47 4.46
N SER A 94 -5.39 -1.25 4.44
CA SER A 94 -6.22 -0.05 4.33
C SER A 94 -6.67 0.17 2.88
N GLY A 95 -7.57 1.14 2.68
CA GLY A 95 -7.95 1.62 1.36
C GLY A 95 -6.78 2.17 0.54
N PHE A 96 -6.99 2.24 -0.78
CA PHE A 96 -5.97 2.76 -1.70
C PHE A 96 -5.74 4.26 -1.50
N ARG A 97 -4.50 4.69 -1.74
CA ARG A 97 -4.13 6.10 -1.82
C ARG A 97 -3.48 6.42 -3.16
N SER A 98 -3.60 7.67 -3.58
CA SER A 98 -2.94 8.23 -4.74
C SER A 98 -2.36 9.58 -4.32
N PHE A 99 -1.03 9.74 -4.37
CA PHE A 99 -0.35 10.96 -3.94
C PHE A 99 -0.79 11.41 -2.54
N GLU A 100 -0.77 10.47 -1.58
CA GLU A 100 -1.20 10.70 -0.19
C GLU A 100 -2.68 11.09 -0.02
N LYS A 101 -3.52 11.01 -1.05
CA LYS A 101 -4.97 11.21 -0.93
C LYS A 101 -5.69 9.88 -1.00
N GLU A 102 -6.76 9.75 -0.23
CA GLU A 102 -7.64 8.59 -0.34
C GLU A 102 -8.24 8.51 -1.74
N VAL A 103 -8.34 7.29 -2.25
CA VAL A 103 -8.99 6.99 -3.51
C VAL A 103 -10.42 6.56 -3.24
N THR A 104 -11.36 7.25 -3.88
CA THR A 104 -12.77 6.87 -3.80
C THR A 104 -13.18 5.92 -4.93
N GLN A 105 -14.25 5.19 -4.71
CA GLN A 105 -14.82 4.30 -5.71
C GLN A 105 -15.29 5.08 -6.96
N GLU A 106 -15.84 6.28 -6.80
CA GLU A 106 -16.26 7.10 -7.94
C GLU A 106 -15.08 7.50 -8.83
N GLN A 107 -13.92 7.80 -8.22
CA GLN A 107 -12.69 8.11 -8.97
C GLN A 107 -12.23 6.91 -9.80
N ILE A 108 -12.24 5.70 -9.21
CA ILE A 108 -11.88 4.47 -9.90
C ILE A 108 -12.80 4.25 -11.11
N GLU A 109 -14.10 4.44 -10.93
CA GLU A 109 -15.09 4.26 -12.00
C GLU A 109 -14.95 5.31 -13.10
N ALA A 110 -14.69 6.57 -12.75
CA ALA A 110 -14.46 7.63 -13.72
C ALA A 110 -13.26 7.31 -14.63
N VAL A 111 -12.12 6.95 -14.03
CA VAL A 111 -10.93 6.55 -14.79
C VAL A 111 -11.22 5.33 -15.66
N ARG A 112 -11.94 4.33 -15.14
CA ARG A 112 -12.31 3.12 -15.89
C ARG A 112 -13.17 3.44 -17.11
N ARG A 113 -14.10 4.39 -17.00
CA ARG A 113 -14.90 4.87 -18.15
C ARG A 113 -14.03 5.58 -19.18
N ASN A 114 -13.15 6.47 -18.77
CA ASN A 114 -12.28 7.24 -19.65
C ASN A 114 -11.29 6.34 -20.41
N ALA A 115 -10.68 5.38 -19.71
CA ALA A 115 -9.79 4.39 -20.32
C ALA A 115 -10.49 3.51 -21.36
N ARG A 116 -11.77 3.17 -21.15
CA ARG A 116 -12.57 2.44 -22.15
C ARG A 116 -12.89 3.31 -23.37
N ARG A 117 -13.16 4.61 -23.20
CA ARG A 117 -13.43 5.54 -24.30
C ARG A 117 -12.22 5.72 -25.21
N ARG A 118 -11.02 5.84 -24.63
CA ARG A 118 -9.77 6.01 -25.39
C ARG A 118 -9.24 4.74 -26.09
N ARG A 119 -9.78 3.55 -25.74
CA ARG A 119 -9.46 2.27 -26.42
C ARG A 119 -10.32 2.02 -27.66
N LYS A 120 -11.36 2.83 -27.89
CA LYS A 120 -12.13 2.84 -29.13
C LYS A 120 -11.53 3.85 -30.10
#